data_AF-A0A416ZDJ1-F1
#
_entry.id   AF-A0A416ZDJ1-F1
#
_cell.length_a   1.000
_cell.length_b   1.000
_cell.length_c   1.000
_cell.angle_alpha   90.00
_cell.angle_beta   90.00
_cell.angle_gamma   90.00
#
_symmetry.space_group_name_H-M   'P 1'
#
loop_
_entity.id
_entity.type
_entity.pdbx_description
1 polymer ?
#
loop_
_entity_poly.entity_id
_entity_poly.type
_entity_poly.pdbx_seq_one_letter_code
_entity_poly.pdbx_strand_id
1 'polypeptide(L)'
;MPKNTAAPVLVDLRRTTIYDGSTIETQTLNGSSISASIAIDGTVYTNSQETHNMRIRQQDPVTKLWSMCEINSFLSAGGARCSIRIQWSEYDVAYAAPTV
;
A
#
# COMPACT_ATOMS: atom_id res chain seq x y z
N MET A 1 4.46 -20.53 -3.30
CA MET A 1 4.77 -21.03 -1.95
C MET A 1 3.84 -20.34 -0.96
N PRO A 2 3.29 -21.04 0.05
CA PRO A 2 2.52 -20.39 1.12
C PRO A 2 3.42 -19.40 1.88
N LYS A 3 2.87 -18.23 2.26
CA LYS A 3 3.61 -17.21 3.04
C LYS A 3 3.84 -17.72 4.45
N ASN A 4 5.09 -17.80 4.88
CA ASN A 4 5.46 -18.19 6.25
C ASN A 4 5.05 -17.09 7.24
N THR A 5 3.97 -17.32 7.99
CA THR A 5 3.46 -16.41 9.04
C THR A 5 4.39 -16.26 10.25
N ALA A 6 5.38 -17.16 10.41
CA ALA A 6 6.33 -17.11 11.53
C ALA A 6 7.42 -16.04 11.36
N ALA A 7 7.58 -15.48 10.15
CA ALA A 7 8.51 -14.40 9.87
C ALA A 7 7.74 -13.14 9.42
N PRO A 8 7.41 -12.22 10.35
CA PRO A 8 6.77 -10.97 10.01
C PRO A 8 7.58 -10.17 9.00
N VAL A 9 6.89 -9.51 8.06
CA VAL A 9 7.50 -8.62 7.07
C VAL A 9 7.42 -7.19 7.59
N LEU A 10 8.54 -6.46 7.55
CA LEU A 10 8.54 -5.03 7.85
C LEU A 10 8.01 -4.27 6.65
N VAL A 11 7.05 -3.36 6.88
CA VAL A 11 6.38 -2.62 5.83
C VAL A 11 6.36 -1.12 6.13
N ASP A 12 6.64 -0.34 5.10
CA ASP A 12 6.26 1.07 5.02
C ASP A 12 5.11 1.23 4.02
N LEU A 13 4.06 1.91 4.43
CA LEU A 13 2.89 2.20 3.60
C LEU A 13 2.54 3.68 3.70
N ARG A 14 2.20 4.25 2.55
CA ARG A 14 1.44 5.49 2.46
C ARG A 14 0.27 5.31 1.53
N ARG A 15 -0.93 5.66 1.98
CA ARG A 15 -2.13 5.77 1.16
C ARG A 15 -2.66 7.19 1.21
N THR A 16 -3.10 7.68 0.06
CA THR A 16 -4.04 8.80 -0.06
C THR A 16 -5.29 8.31 -0.76
N THR A 17 -6.45 8.61 -0.19
CA THR A 17 -7.76 8.39 -0.81
C THR A 17 -8.42 9.74 -1.07
N ILE A 18 -9.04 9.91 -2.23
CA ILE A 18 -9.86 11.08 -2.56
C ILE A 18 -11.28 10.60 -2.90
N TYR A 19 -12.27 11.18 -2.24
CA TYR A 19 -13.70 10.91 -2.45
C TYR A 19 -14.40 12.20 -2.89
N ASP A 20 -15.28 12.08 -3.89
CA ASP A 20 -16.14 13.13 -4.46
C ASP A 20 -15.38 14.42 -4.79
N GLY A 21 -14.10 14.27 -5.16
CA GLY A 21 -13.19 15.37 -5.48
C GLY A 21 -12.92 16.37 -4.35
N SER A 22 -13.34 16.07 -3.11
CA SER A 22 -13.35 17.06 -2.02
C SER A 22 -12.84 16.53 -0.67
N THR A 23 -13.05 15.25 -0.38
CA THR A 23 -12.61 14.63 0.87
C THR A 23 -11.31 13.87 0.64
N ILE A 24 -10.29 14.16 1.45
CA ILE A 24 -8.98 13.49 1.39
C ILE A 24 -8.76 12.74 2.68
N GLU A 25 -8.49 11.45 2.58
CA GLU A 25 -8.03 10.63 3.70
C GLU A 25 -6.61 10.14 3.45
N THR A 26 -5.83 10.07 4.51
CA THR A 26 -4.45 9.57 4.43
C THR A 26 -4.20 8.54 5.51
N GLN A 27 -3.38 7.55 5.19
CA GLN A 27 -2.90 6.57 6.15
C GLN A 27 -1.40 6.35 5.94
N THR A 28 -0.68 6.25 7.05
CA THR A 28 0.74 5.93 7.06
C THR A 28 0.99 4.79 8.05
N LEU A 29 1.73 3.79 7.63
CA LEU A 29 2.28 2.74 8.48
C LEU A 29 3.77 2.68 8.21
N ASN A 30 4.61 3.22 9.07
CA ASN A 30 6.07 3.14 8.90
C ASN A 30 6.62 2.11 9.88
N GLY A 31 7.55 1.27 9.44
CA GLY A 31 8.19 0.25 10.26
C GLY A 31 7.21 -0.75 10.88
N SER A 32 6.06 -0.98 10.23
CA SER A 32 5.02 -1.86 10.76
C SER A 32 5.33 -3.32 10.44
N SER A 33 5.25 -4.18 11.44
CA SER A 33 5.50 -5.61 11.30
C SER A 33 4.21 -6.36 11.00
N ILE A 34 4.11 -6.98 9.82
CA ILE A 34 2.90 -7.67 9.36
C ILE A 34 3.16 -9.17 9.24
N SER A 35 2.47 -9.97 10.06
CA SER A 35 2.55 -11.44 10.06
C SER A 35 1.44 -12.11 9.26
N ALA A 36 0.23 -11.55 9.26
CA ALA A 36 -0.94 -12.10 8.56
C ALA A 36 -1.49 -11.12 7.50
N SER A 37 -2.43 -10.26 7.89
CA SER A 37 -3.03 -9.22 7.05
C SER A 37 -3.34 -7.98 7.89
N ILE A 38 -3.48 -6.85 7.21
CA ILE A 38 -3.93 -5.61 7.81
C ILE A 38 -4.93 -4.96 6.85
N ALA A 39 -6.08 -4.54 7.39
CA ALA A 39 -7.01 -3.71 6.66
C ALA A 39 -6.40 -2.30 6.55
N ILE A 40 -6.08 -1.91 5.33
CA ILE A 40 -5.58 -0.58 5.03
C ILE A 40 -6.80 0.34 4.95
N ASP A 41 -7.75 0.02 4.09
CA ASP A 41 -9.05 0.69 4.07
C ASP A 41 -10.16 -0.28 4.42
N GLY A 42 -11.12 0.17 5.23
CA GLY A 42 -12.29 -0.60 5.64
C GLY A 42 -13.56 -0.18 4.93
N THR A 43 -13.58 1.00 4.31
CA THR A 43 -14.79 1.60 3.73
C THR A 43 -14.50 2.08 2.33
N VAL A 44 -15.20 1.50 1.35
CA VAL A 44 -15.19 1.97 -0.04
C VAL A 44 -16.54 2.60 -0.32
N TYR A 45 -16.57 3.88 -0.64
CA TYR A 45 -17.81 4.60 -0.90
C TYR A 45 -18.15 4.46 -2.38
N THR A 46 -18.99 3.49 -2.70
CA THR A 46 -19.31 3.14 -4.10
C THR A 46 -19.92 4.30 -4.89
N ASN A 47 -20.53 5.29 -4.24
CA ASN A 47 -21.07 6.47 -4.92
C ASN A 47 -20.10 7.66 -5.02
N SER A 48 -18.93 7.58 -4.38
CA SER A 48 -18.08 8.75 -4.16
C SER A 48 -16.92 8.93 -5.12
N GLN A 49 -16.95 8.28 -6.30
CA GLN A 49 -15.93 8.48 -7.34
C GLN A 49 -14.48 8.43 -6.80
N GLU A 50 -14.17 7.32 -6.15
CA GLU A 50 -13.03 7.20 -5.26
C GLU A 50 -11.72 6.91 -6.01
N THR A 51 -10.64 7.58 -5.59
CA THR A 51 -9.29 7.30 -6.08
C THR A 51 -8.37 6.97 -4.93
N HIS A 52 -7.67 5.82 -5.01
CA HIS A 52 -6.57 5.50 -4.09
C HIS A 52 -5.22 5.62 -4.80
N ASN A 53 -4.27 6.24 -4.12
CA ASN A 53 -2.85 6.18 -4.46
C ASN A 53 -2.09 5.59 -3.28
N MET A 54 -1.48 4.44 -3.48
CA MET A 54 -0.76 3.69 -2.45
C MET A 54 0.67 3.41 -2.87
N ARG A 55 1.59 3.58 -1.92
CA ARG A 55 2.98 3.09 -2.01
C ARG A 55 3.26 2.17 -0.84
N ILE A 56 3.77 0.98 -1.15
CA ILE A 56 4.09 -0.05 -0.18
C ILE A 56 5.54 -0.45 -0.42
N ARG A 57 6.38 -0.32 0.61
CA ARG A 57 7.69 -0.95 0.67
C ARG A 57 7.64 -2.09 1.64
N GLN A 58 8.16 -3.24 1.24
CA GLN A 58 8.29 -4.41 2.10
C GLN A 58 9.76 -4.80 2.19
N GLN A 59 10.22 -5.07 3.40
CA GLN A 59 11.56 -5.58 3.65
C GLN A 59 11.52 -7.10 3.73
N ASP A 60 12.34 -7.76 2.93
CA ASP A 60 12.57 -9.18 3.06
C ASP A 60 13.16 -9.48 4.46
N PRO A 61 12.54 -10.37 5.26
CA PRO A 61 12.98 -10.61 6.63
C PRO A 61 14.34 -11.33 6.72
N VAL A 62 14.82 -11.94 5.64
CA VAL A 62 16.10 -12.68 5.54
C VAL A 62 17.19 -11.78 4.96
N THR A 63 17.00 -11.26 3.75
CA THR A 63 18.02 -10.47 3.02
C THR A 63 18.09 -9.01 3.49
N LYS A 64 17.05 -8.53 4.18
CA LYS A 64 16.87 -7.14 4.60
C LYS A 64 16.75 -6.13 3.44
N LEU A 65 16.62 -6.61 2.21
CA LEU A 65 16.41 -5.79 1.03
C LEU A 65 14.95 -5.37 0.92
N TRP A 66 14.70 -4.22 0.29
CA TRP A 66 13.39 -3.63 0.14
C TRP A 66 12.88 -3.75 -1.29
N SER A 67 11.59 -4.02 -1.44
CA SER A 67 10.89 -3.93 -2.72
C SER A 67 9.73 -2.94 -2.60
N MET A 68 9.51 -2.13 -3.62
CA MET A 68 8.45 -1.12 -3.65
C MET A 68 7.40 -1.44 -4.72
N CYS A 69 6.14 -1.37 -4.29
CA CYS A 69 4.97 -1.50 -5.13
C CYS A 69 4.09 -0.25 -5.01
N GLU A 70 3.58 0.19 -6.15
CA GLU A 70 2.59 1.24 -6.29
C GLU A 70 1.26 0.63 -6.71
N ILE A 71 0.20 0.97 -5.96
CA ILE A 71 -1.15 0.55 -6.26
C ILE A 71 -1.99 1.81 -6.47
N ASN A 72 -2.62 1.89 -7.63
CA ASN A 72 -3.52 2.97 -7.99
C ASN A 72 -4.87 2.35 -8.34
N SER A 73 -5.94 2.85 -7.72
CA SER A 73 -7.30 2.45 -8.06
C SER A 73 -8.17 3.66 -8.32
N PHE A 74 -9.12 3.49 -9.24
CA PHE A 74 -10.14 4.45 -9.56
C PHE A 74 -11.48 3.74 -9.64
N LEU A 75 -12.45 4.27 -8.90
CA LEU A 75 -13.83 3.81 -8.89
C LEU A 75 -14.71 4.95 -9.35
N SER A 76 -15.55 4.74 -10.37
CA SER A 76 -16.54 5.76 -10.77
C SER A 76 -17.77 5.72 -9.86
N ALA A 77 -18.65 6.72 -10.01
CA ALA A 77 -19.93 6.78 -9.31
C ALA A 77 -20.71 5.46 -9.45
N GLY A 78 -21.34 5.01 -8.36
CA GLY A 78 -22.04 3.73 -8.25
C GLY A 78 -21.17 2.49 -8.44
N GLY A 79 -19.85 2.62 -8.42
CA GLY A 79 -18.92 1.54 -8.77
C GLY A 79 -19.04 1.09 -10.23
N ALA A 80 -19.62 1.90 -11.12
CA ALA A 80 -19.94 1.51 -12.50
C ALA A 80 -18.70 1.09 -13.31
N ARG A 81 -17.52 1.61 -12.95
CA ARG A 81 -16.21 1.25 -13.49
C ARG A 81 -15.22 1.21 -12.35
N CYS A 82 -14.42 0.14 -12.31
CA CYS A 82 -13.30 0.00 -11.40
C CYS A 82 -12.06 -0.31 -12.23
N SER A 83 -10.98 0.42 -12.00
CA SER A 83 -9.67 0.11 -12.54
C SER A 83 -8.65 0.04 -11.41
N ILE A 84 -7.75 -0.93 -11.50
CA ILE A 84 -6.65 -1.12 -10.56
C ILE A 84 -5.39 -1.30 -11.38
N ARG A 85 -4.36 -0.54 -11.06
CA ARG A 85 -3.00 -0.72 -11.54
C ARG A 85 -2.11 -1.06 -10.36
N ILE A 86 -1.39 -2.15 -10.50
CA ILE A 86 -0.32 -2.56 -9.59
C ILE A 86 0.96 -2.52 -10.40
N GLN A 87 1.94 -1.74 -9.94
CA GLN A 87 3.26 -1.68 -10.54
C GLN A 87 4.31 -1.86 -9.46
N TRP A 88 5.30 -2.70 -9.72
CA TRP A 88 6.52 -2.74 -8.95
C TRP A 88 7.50 -1.75 -9.54
N SER A 89 8.00 -0.84 -8.72
CA SER A 89 8.97 0.18 -9.11
C SER A 89 10.39 -0.20 -8.71
N GLU A 90 10.55 -1.02 -7.66
CA GLU A 90 11.84 -1.41 -7.10
C GLU A 90 11.80 -2.86 -6.61
N TYR A 91 12.91 -3.56 -6.77
CA TYR A 91 13.10 -4.95 -6.35
C TYR A 91 14.44 -5.09 -5.64
N ASP A 92 14.43 -5.72 -4.46
CA ASP A 92 15.63 -6.12 -3.71
C ASP A 92 16.68 -4.99 -3.55
N VAL A 93 16.20 -3.79 -3.24
CA VAL A 93 17.02 -2.58 -3.08
C VAL A 93 17.51 -2.43 -1.64
N ALA A 94 18.80 -2.11 -1.48
CA ALA A 94 19.33 -1.64 -0.21
C ALA A 94 19.21 -0.11 -0.13
N TYR A 95 18.56 0.40 0.91
CA TYR A 95 18.56 1.83 1.21
C TYR A 95 19.65 2.17 2.22
N ALA A 96 20.36 3.27 1.99
CA ALA A 96 21.22 3.84 3.01
C ALA A 96 20.39 4.28 4.22
N ALA A 97 20.90 4.01 5.43
CA ALA A 97 20.33 4.62 6.62
C ALA A 97 20.45 6.16 6.52
N PRO A 98 19.47 6.93 7.03
CA PRO A 98 19.59 8.38 7.08
C PRO A 98 20.87 8.79 7.81
N THR A 99 21.69 9.63 7.19
CA THR A 99 22.82 10.29 7.85
C THR A 99 22.28 11.49 8.63
N VAL A 100 22.67 11.59 9.91
CA VAL A 100 22.36 12.73 10.79
C VAL A 100 23.09 13.98 10.31
#